data_AF-A0A524HIR5-F1
#
_entry.id   AF-A0A524HIR5-F1
#
_cell.length_a   1.000
_cell.length_b   1.000
_cell.length_c   1.000
_cell.angle_alpha   90.00
_cell.angle_beta   90.00
_cell.angle_gamma   90.00
#
_symmetry.space_group_name_H-M   'P 1'
#
loop_
_entity.id
_entity.type
_entity.pdbx_description
1 polymer ?
#
loop_
_entity_poly.entity_id
_entity_poly.type
_entity_poly.pdbx_seq_one_letter_code
_entity_poly.pdbx_strand_id
1 'polypeptide(L)'
;MNNTTSGYKTAIYLLILLVCGLFIPSCKKAPQQASPEPQGTQGTSDTNESNNKQTPDASKAKMVPIDIKLPKAMFVGTPANISGVTNLMKPLGKPRPLFLAPEGTTNVAFGKKVTSSYEEPIIGKLDLVTDGDKEAIEGSYV
;
A
#
# COMPACT_ATOMS: atom_id res chain seq x y z
N MET A 1 61.15 23.69 23.49
CA MET A 1 60.89 23.33 22.08
C MET A 1 59.98 22.11 22.06
N ASN A 2 58.65 22.27 22.11
CA ASN A 2 57.72 21.12 22.16
C ASN A 2 56.21 21.45 22.02
N ASN A 3 55.79 22.70 21.88
CA ASN A 3 54.37 23.10 21.85
C ASN A 3 53.73 23.07 20.45
N THR A 4 54.50 23.03 19.36
CA THR A 4 53.94 22.90 17.99
C THR A 4 53.45 21.49 17.68
N THR A 5 53.99 20.48 18.40
CA THR A 5 53.70 19.08 18.12
C THR A 5 52.31 18.64 18.58
N SER A 6 51.75 19.32 19.57
CA SER A 6 50.43 18.97 20.12
C SER A 6 49.29 19.44 19.22
N GLY A 7 49.43 20.59 18.57
CA GLY A 7 48.36 21.20 17.78
C GLY A 7 48.05 20.44 16.48
N TYR A 8 49.07 19.89 15.82
CA TYR A 8 48.84 19.09 14.62
C TYR A 8 48.20 17.73 14.96
N LYS A 9 48.49 17.16 16.13
CA LYS A 9 47.88 15.89 16.57
C LYS A 9 46.40 16.07 16.84
N THR A 10 46.00 17.11 17.59
CA THR A 10 44.58 17.42 17.80
C THR A 10 43.87 17.77 16.50
N ALA A 11 44.50 18.51 15.58
CA ALA A 11 43.92 18.78 14.27
C ALA A 11 43.75 17.51 13.42
N ILE A 12 44.71 16.59 13.44
CA ILE A 12 44.62 15.29 12.75
C ILE A 12 43.53 14.42 13.37
N TYR A 13 43.41 14.36 14.71
CA TYR A 13 42.34 13.61 15.37
C TYR A 13 40.95 14.18 15.07
N LEU A 14 40.80 15.51 15.00
CA LEU A 14 39.53 16.13 14.60
C LEU A 14 39.21 15.87 13.12
N LEU A 15 40.21 15.87 12.23
CA LEU A 15 40.03 15.53 10.82
C LEU A 15 39.64 14.06 10.64
N ILE A 16 40.27 13.15 11.37
CA ILE A 16 39.94 11.70 11.35
C ILE A 16 38.54 11.45 11.91
N LEU A 17 38.14 12.12 13.00
CA LEU A 17 36.77 12.03 13.53
C LEU A 17 35.71 12.54 12.54
N LEU A 18 36.02 13.63 11.82
CA LEU A 18 35.12 14.19 10.82
C LEU A 18 35.00 13.30 9.57
N VAL A 19 36.08 12.65 9.15
CA VAL A 19 36.07 11.70 8.02
C VAL A 19 35.40 10.36 8.39
N CYS A 20 35.65 9.84 9.61
CA CYS A 20 34.97 8.63 10.08
C CYS A 20 33.46 8.85 10.33
N GLY A 21 33.03 10.06 10.66
CA GLY A 21 31.61 10.41 10.82
C GLY A 21 30.82 10.49 9.50
N LEU A 22 31.49 10.66 8.36
CA LEU A 22 30.87 10.70 7.03
C LEU A 22 30.81 9.33 6.34
N PHE A 23 31.50 8.31 6.89
CA PHE A 23 31.42 6.92 6.47
C PHE A 23 30.75 6.07 7.56
N ILE A 24 29.48 6.35 7.84
CA ILE A 24 28.61 5.38 8.51
C ILE A 24 28.13 4.42 7.40
N PRO A 25 28.58 3.15 7.34
CA PRO A 25 27.93 2.17 6.49
C PRO A 25 26.53 1.95 7.04
N SER A 26 25.53 2.55 6.39
CA SER A 26 24.13 2.21 6.59
C SER A 26 23.96 0.75 6.18
N CYS A 27 24.11 -0.14 7.16
CA CYS A 27 23.76 -1.56 7.06
C CYS A 27 22.25 -1.69 6.89
N LYS A 28 21.76 -1.48 5.66
CA LYS A 28 20.46 -2.00 5.23
C LYS A 28 20.67 -3.42 4.73
N LYS A 29 20.61 -4.36 5.66
CA LYS A 29 20.47 -5.79 5.38
C LYS A 29 19.09 -6.00 4.76
N ALA A 30 19.01 -6.03 3.43
CA ALA A 30 17.85 -6.56 2.72
C ALA A 30 18.03 -8.10 2.61
N PRO A 31 17.06 -8.91 3.04
CA PRO A 31 17.09 -10.34 2.76
C PRO A 31 16.80 -10.54 1.26
N GLN A 32 17.77 -11.05 0.51
CA GLN A 32 17.50 -11.77 -0.72
C GLN A 32 16.98 -13.15 -0.30
N GLN A 33 15.68 -13.35 -0.44
CA GLN A 33 15.06 -14.67 -0.28
C GLN A 33 14.96 -15.29 -1.68
N ALA A 34 15.77 -16.31 -1.91
CA ALA A 34 15.61 -17.26 -3.00
C ALA A 34 14.87 -18.50 -2.48
N SER A 35 14.04 -19.08 -3.36
CA SER A 35 13.41 -20.42 -3.31
C SER A 35 12.16 -20.57 -2.42
N PRO A 36 11.31 -21.60 -2.63
CA PRO A 36 10.80 -22.25 -3.85
C PRO A 36 9.24 -22.32 -3.89
N GLU A 37 8.72 -22.85 -4.99
CA GLU A 37 7.34 -23.30 -5.23
C GLU A 37 6.86 -24.35 -4.20
N PRO A 38 5.58 -24.32 -3.76
CA PRO A 38 4.86 -25.58 -3.52
C PRO A 38 3.40 -25.60 -4.01
N GLN A 39 3.03 -26.78 -4.52
CA GLN A 39 1.70 -27.23 -4.93
C GLN A 39 0.75 -27.57 -3.76
N GLY A 40 -0.56 -27.49 -4.01
CA GLY A 40 -1.64 -28.30 -3.39
C GLY A 40 -2.40 -27.67 -2.21
N THR A 41 -3.66 -27.97 -1.86
CA THR A 41 -4.82 -28.67 -2.47
C THR A 41 -6.06 -28.32 -1.58
N GLN A 42 -7.25 -28.23 -2.20
CA GLN A 42 -8.66 -28.37 -1.71
C GLN A 42 -9.04 -28.25 -0.21
N GLY A 43 -10.20 -27.61 0.05
CA GLY A 43 -11.00 -27.83 1.26
C GLY A 43 -12.22 -26.91 1.43
N THR A 44 -13.40 -27.44 1.12
CA THR A 44 -14.76 -26.86 1.24
C THR A 44 -15.26 -26.82 2.70
N SER A 45 -16.08 -25.82 3.06
CA SER A 45 -17.29 -26.04 3.89
C SER A 45 -18.13 -24.76 3.98
N ASP A 46 -19.37 -24.87 3.49
CA ASP A 46 -20.48 -23.93 3.63
C ASP A 46 -20.84 -23.65 5.10
N THR A 47 -21.36 -22.46 5.40
CA THR A 47 -22.72 -22.28 5.95
C THR A 47 -23.10 -20.80 5.96
N ASN A 48 -24.26 -20.56 5.35
CA ASN A 48 -25.03 -19.33 5.22
C ASN A 48 -25.69 -18.98 6.57
N GLU A 49 -25.65 -17.72 6.99
CA GLU A 49 -26.73 -17.15 7.83
C GLU A 49 -26.89 -15.66 7.55
N SER A 50 -27.98 -15.35 6.85
CA SER A 50 -28.47 -14.00 6.59
C SER A 50 -29.15 -13.47 7.84
N ASN A 51 -28.62 -12.39 8.42
CA ASN A 51 -29.37 -11.58 9.37
C ASN A 51 -29.65 -10.20 8.77
N ASN A 52 -30.90 -10.01 8.35
CA ASN A 52 -31.46 -8.78 7.81
C ASN A 52 -31.56 -7.73 8.93
N LYS A 53 -30.58 -6.83 9.01
CA LYS A 53 -30.61 -5.69 9.93
C LYS A 53 -31.15 -4.45 9.22
N GLN A 54 -32.34 -4.06 9.66
CA GLN A 54 -33.12 -2.87 9.32
C GLN A 54 -32.26 -1.61 9.10
N THR A 55 -32.46 -0.98 7.93
CA THR A 55 -31.75 0.21 7.46
C THR A 55 -32.09 1.45 8.30
N PRO A 56 -31.11 2.15 8.91
CA PRO A 56 -31.34 3.44 9.56
C PRO A 56 -31.63 4.51 8.50
N ASP A 57 -32.56 5.42 8.79
CA ASP A 57 -32.82 6.63 8.02
C ASP A 57 -31.51 7.42 7.80
N ALA A 58 -31.05 7.47 6.54
CA ALA A 58 -29.76 8.03 6.14
C ALA A 58 -29.61 9.54 6.45
N SER A 59 -30.71 10.23 6.75
CA SER A 59 -30.73 11.67 7.00
C SER A 59 -30.28 12.10 8.42
N LYS A 60 -30.15 11.17 9.37
CA LYS A 60 -29.68 11.44 10.74
C LYS A 60 -28.46 10.62 11.18
N ALA A 61 -27.85 9.86 10.26
CA ALA A 61 -26.77 8.97 10.62
C ALA A 61 -25.47 9.72 10.93
N LYS A 62 -24.80 9.35 12.03
CA LYS A 62 -23.46 9.84 12.36
C LYS A 62 -22.47 9.40 11.30
N MET A 63 -21.80 10.36 10.67
CA MET A 63 -20.80 10.12 9.63
C MET A 63 -19.44 9.87 10.27
N VAL A 64 -18.83 8.72 9.96
CA VAL A 64 -17.51 8.33 10.45
C VAL A 64 -16.58 8.00 9.28
N PRO A 65 -15.27 8.22 9.42
CA PRO A 65 -14.31 7.76 8.42
C PRO A 65 -14.37 6.24 8.23
N ILE A 66 -14.44 5.79 6.98
CA ILE A 66 -14.23 4.38 6.65
C ILE A 66 -12.73 4.07 6.67
N ASP A 67 -12.35 2.97 7.29
CA ASP A 67 -11.02 2.39 7.14
C ASP A 67 -10.86 1.78 5.73
N ILE A 68 -10.37 2.60 4.79
CA ILE A 68 -10.07 2.18 3.42
C ILE A 68 -8.57 1.86 3.27
N LYS A 69 -8.26 0.58 3.09
CA LYS A 69 -6.90 0.12 2.74
C LYS A 69 -6.74 0.22 1.22
N LEU A 70 -5.94 1.19 0.78
CA LEU A 70 -5.58 1.38 -0.62
C LEU A 70 -4.37 0.51 -0.98
N PRO A 71 -4.33 -0.07 -2.19
CA PRO A 71 -3.19 -0.86 -2.61
C PRO A 71 -1.95 0.00 -2.86
N LYS A 72 -0.79 -0.65 -2.84
CA LYS A 72 0.46 0.01 -3.17
C LYS A 72 0.47 0.42 -4.64
N ALA A 73 1.03 1.59 -4.92
CA ALA A 73 1.24 2.04 -6.30
C ALA A 73 2.27 1.13 -6.99
N MET A 74 1.82 0.29 -7.91
CA MET A 74 2.64 -0.69 -8.63
C MET A 74 3.19 -0.17 -9.97
N PHE A 75 2.43 0.70 -10.64
CA PHE A 75 2.81 1.22 -11.95
C PHE A 75 3.23 2.69 -11.85
N VAL A 76 4.54 2.92 -11.81
CA VAL A 76 5.08 4.26 -12.09
C VAL A 76 5.01 4.43 -13.61
N GLY A 77 3.91 5.01 -14.10
CA GLY A 77 3.75 5.28 -15.53
C GLY A 77 4.77 6.29 -16.07
N THR A 78 4.63 6.62 -17.35
CA THR A 78 5.39 7.70 -17.98
C THR A 78 5.19 9.02 -17.21
N PRO A 79 6.26 9.78 -16.91
CA PRO A 79 6.13 11.09 -16.27
C PRO A 79 5.16 11.99 -17.04
N ALA A 80 4.28 12.67 -16.31
CA ALA A 80 3.27 13.52 -16.93
C ALA A 80 3.93 14.74 -17.62
N ASN A 81 3.70 14.91 -18.93
CA ASN A 81 4.12 16.11 -19.66
C ASN A 81 3.10 17.24 -19.45
N ILE A 82 3.19 17.90 -18.28
CA ILE A 82 2.25 18.94 -17.85
C ILE A 82 2.78 20.38 -18.04
N SER A 83 3.93 20.53 -18.69
CA SER A 83 4.53 21.83 -18.95
C SER A 83 3.66 22.65 -19.91
N GLY A 84 3.32 23.88 -19.53
CA GLY A 84 2.59 24.82 -20.38
C GLY A 84 1.06 24.70 -20.36
N VAL A 85 0.48 23.82 -19.52
CA VAL A 85 -0.98 23.73 -19.36
C VAL A 85 -1.48 24.82 -18.41
N THR A 86 -2.17 25.83 -18.96
CA THR A 86 -2.55 27.05 -18.23
C THR A 86 -3.71 26.88 -17.25
N ASN A 87 -4.63 25.95 -17.51
CA ASN A 87 -5.85 25.72 -16.70
C ASN A 87 -5.79 24.43 -15.86
N LEU A 88 -4.59 23.89 -15.61
CA LEU A 88 -4.43 22.68 -14.82
C LEU A 88 -4.53 22.99 -13.32
N MET A 89 -5.38 22.24 -12.61
CA MET A 89 -5.42 22.32 -11.16
C MET A 89 -4.09 21.83 -10.58
N LYS A 90 -3.51 22.61 -9.67
CA LYS A 90 -2.28 22.23 -8.98
C LYS A 90 -2.50 20.93 -8.19
N PRO A 91 -1.48 20.06 -8.09
CA PRO A 91 -1.56 18.90 -7.22
C PRO A 91 -1.97 19.32 -5.81
N LEU A 92 -2.83 18.53 -5.17
CA LEU A 92 -3.44 18.87 -3.89
C LEU A 92 -2.39 19.07 -2.77
N GLY A 93 -1.21 18.46 -2.90
CA GLY A 93 -0.08 18.60 -1.95
C GLY A 93 -0.31 17.95 -0.58
N LYS A 94 -1.52 17.47 -0.31
CA LYS A 94 -1.92 16.79 0.93
C LYS A 94 -2.71 15.53 0.61
N PRO A 95 -2.82 14.58 1.55
CA PRO A 95 -3.69 13.42 1.42
C PRO A 95 -5.13 13.83 1.08
N ARG A 96 -5.82 12.99 0.30
CA ARG A 96 -7.25 13.15 0.04
C ARG A 96 -8.01 13.12 1.38
N PRO A 97 -9.05 13.97 1.57
CA PRO A 97 -9.92 13.87 2.73
C PRO A 97 -10.43 12.44 2.95
N LEU A 98 -10.61 12.06 4.21
CA LEU A 98 -11.13 10.74 4.57
C LEU A 98 -12.52 10.53 3.95
N PHE A 99 -12.77 9.32 3.48
CA PHE A 99 -14.08 8.94 2.95
C PHE A 99 -15.02 8.66 4.13
N LEU A 100 -16.06 9.48 4.29
CA LEU A 100 -17.00 9.37 5.39
C LEU A 100 -18.23 8.54 4.96
N ALA A 101 -18.73 7.70 5.86
CA ALA A 101 -20.01 7.01 5.70
C ALA A 101 -20.72 6.85 7.04
N PRO A 102 -22.02 6.52 7.04
CA PRO A 102 -22.75 6.19 8.25
C PRO A 102 -22.01 5.17 9.12
N GLU A 103 -22.03 5.40 10.43
CA GLU A 103 -21.51 4.44 11.41
C GLU A 103 -22.15 3.05 11.21
N GLY A 104 -21.31 2.01 11.17
CA GLY A 104 -21.74 0.63 10.93
C GLY A 104 -21.82 0.23 9.45
N THR A 105 -21.40 1.09 8.51
CA THR A 105 -21.26 0.72 7.09
C THR A 105 -20.30 -0.45 6.93
N THR A 106 -20.71 -1.48 6.17
CA THR A 106 -19.92 -2.70 5.91
C THR A 106 -19.97 -3.08 4.43
N ASN A 107 -18.97 -3.84 3.97
CA ASN A 107 -18.95 -4.39 2.62
C ASN A 107 -19.84 -5.64 2.53
N VAL A 108 -21.05 -5.48 1.99
CA VAL A 108 -22.01 -6.58 1.81
C VAL A 108 -21.63 -7.57 0.70
N ALA A 109 -20.72 -7.17 -0.20
CA ALA A 109 -20.30 -7.99 -1.32
C ALA A 109 -19.15 -8.96 -0.96
N PHE A 110 -18.48 -8.77 0.18
CA PHE A 110 -17.33 -9.58 0.58
C PHE A 110 -17.67 -11.08 0.61
N GLY A 111 -16.91 -11.88 -0.14
CA GLY A 111 -17.09 -13.32 -0.28
C GLY A 111 -18.39 -13.77 -0.95
N LYS A 112 -19.14 -12.88 -1.61
CA LYS A 112 -20.37 -13.25 -2.32
C LYS A 112 -20.05 -13.87 -3.67
N LYS A 113 -20.86 -14.85 -4.09
CA LYS A 113 -20.73 -15.48 -5.40
C LYS A 113 -20.88 -14.45 -6.53
N VAL A 114 -19.98 -14.53 -7.50
CA VAL A 114 -19.97 -13.70 -8.70
C VAL A 114 -20.41 -14.54 -9.91
N THR A 115 -21.07 -13.89 -10.86
CA THR A 115 -21.48 -14.47 -12.15
C THR A 115 -21.17 -13.48 -13.26
N SER A 116 -20.81 -13.99 -14.44
CA SER A 116 -20.48 -13.20 -15.64
C SER A 116 -21.23 -13.73 -16.85
N SER A 117 -21.31 -12.92 -17.91
CA SER A 117 -21.87 -13.36 -19.20
C SER A 117 -20.98 -14.38 -19.93
N TYR A 118 -19.69 -14.42 -19.60
CA TYR A 118 -18.72 -15.39 -20.11
C TYR A 118 -18.08 -16.10 -18.92
N GLU A 119 -18.27 -17.41 -18.83
CA GLU A 119 -18.00 -18.18 -17.59
C GLU A 119 -16.51 -18.29 -17.24
N GLU A 120 -15.62 -18.25 -18.24
CA GLU A 120 -14.19 -18.56 -18.07
C GLU A 120 -13.30 -17.38 -18.48
N PRO A 121 -12.89 -16.51 -17.56
CA PRO A 121 -11.93 -15.44 -17.86
C PRO A 121 -10.63 -15.99 -18.49
N ILE A 122 -10.09 -15.28 -19.50
CA ILE A 122 -8.81 -15.66 -20.14
C ILE A 122 -7.66 -15.57 -19.12
N ILE A 123 -7.73 -14.60 -18.20
CA ILE A 123 -6.78 -14.38 -17.11
C ILE A 123 -7.61 -14.10 -15.86
N GLY A 124 -7.22 -14.69 -14.73
CA GLY A 124 -7.88 -14.42 -13.45
C GLY A 124 -9.05 -15.34 -13.11
N LYS A 125 -9.80 -14.99 -12.06
CA LYS A 125 -10.96 -15.75 -11.56
C LYS A 125 -12.03 -14.80 -11.03
N LEU A 126 -13.31 -15.11 -11.28
CA LEU A 126 -14.43 -14.27 -10.85
C LEU A 126 -14.51 -14.07 -9.32
N ASP A 127 -14.05 -15.06 -8.54
CA ASP A 127 -14.08 -15.00 -7.08
C ASP A 127 -13.21 -13.85 -6.53
N LEU A 128 -12.19 -13.42 -7.28
CA LEU A 128 -11.27 -12.35 -6.91
C LEU A 128 -11.96 -10.96 -6.91
N VAL A 129 -13.17 -10.81 -7.45
CA VAL A 129 -13.92 -9.54 -7.35
C VAL A 129 -14.34 -9.23 -5.91
N THR A 130 -14.51 -10.27 -5.08
CA THR A 130 -15.09 -10.13 -3.73
C THR A 130 -14.19 -10.66 -2.60
N ASP A 131 -12.94 -11.03 -2.92
CA ASP A 131 -11.96 -11.59 -1.97
C ASP A 131 -11.39 -10.55 -0.99
N GLY A 132 -11.56 -9.27 -1.29
CA GLY A 132 -11.07 -8.13 -0.51
C GLY A 132 -9.59 -7.82 -0.67
N ASP A 133 -8.87 -8.56 -1.53
CA ASP A 133 -7.54 -8.18 -1.97
C ASP A 133 -7.66 -7.02 -2.98
N LYS A 134 -6.81 -6.02 -2.83
CA LYS A 134 -6.78 -4.87 -3.75
C LYS A 134 -5.41 -4.70 -4.39
N GLU A 135 -4.44 -5.54 -4.04
CA GLU A 135 -3.08 -5.44 -4.55
C GLU A 135 -3.04 -5.72 -6.05
N ALA A 136 -2.21 -4.98 -6.77
CA ALA A 136 -2.11 -5.10 -8.23
C ALA A 136 -0.98 -6.07 -8.64
N ILE A 137 -0.94 -7.25 -8.03
CA ILE A 137 0.11 -8.29 -8.22
C ILE A 137 -0.31 -9.35 -9.24
N GLU A 138 0.65 -10.18 -9.65
CA GLU A 138 0.38 -11.34 -10.50
C GLU A 138 -0.64 -12.27 -9.83
N GLY A 139 -1.71 -12.59 -10.55
CA GLY A 139 -2.82 -13.41 -10.04
C GLY A 139 -3.98 -12.60 -9.46
N SER A 140 -3.87 -11.29 -9.26
CA SER A 140 -4.95 -10.41 -8.82
C SER A 140 -5.64 -9.73 -10.02
N TYR A 141 -6.21 -10.54 -10.90
CA TYR A 141 -6.89 -10.13 -12.15
C TYR A 141 -8.27 -10.78 -12.26
N VAL A 142 -9.20 -10.13 -12.98
CA VAL A 142 -10.56 -10.64 -13.29
C VAL A 142 -10.92 -10.32 -14.72
#